data_AF-A0A7V6KSL9-F1
#
_entry.id   AF-A0A7V6KSL9-F1
#
_cell.length_a   1.000
_cell.length_b   1.000
_cell.length_c   1.000
_cell.angle_alpha   90.00
_cell.angle_beta   90.00
_cell.angle_gamma   90.00
#
_symmetry.space_group_name_H-M   'P 1'
#
loop_
_entity.id
_entity.type
_entity.pdbx_description
1 polymer ?
#
loop_
_entity_poly.entity_id
_entity_poly.type
_entity_poly.pdbx_seq_one_letter_code
_entity_poly.pdbx_strand_id
1 'polypeptide(L)'
;MKHLVFIISLILFINLNVYPQNNSINFTDENGKKQGFWIEDNECAYYVDDVLHGLSISYFKKNHNLFRIGEFENGEYAGTWMFFDEKVGYLSCKIFDIKLNDGKKVLIDKYRGLTKTPIRQAYMIEYYPTGVIKKEGIILYDSSMEVDFYEYGSWKFYNEKGELIKVENKSPSTD
;
A
#
# COMPACT_ATOMS: atom_id res chain seq x y z
N MET A 1 47.38 27.91 -45.18
CA MET A 1 47.70 27.61 -43.76
C MET A 1 47.03 28.52 -42.71
N LYS A 2 46.03 29.34 -43.05
CA LYS A 2 45.22 30.09 -42.04
C LYS A 2 43.76 29.61 -41.91
N HIS A 3 43.29 28.76 -42.83
CA HIS A 3 41.95 28.16 -42.77
C HIS A 3 41.92 26.73 -42.23
N LEU A 4 43.09 26.09 -42.03
CA LEU A 4 43.18 24.73 -41.48
C LEU A 4 43.14 24.70 -39.93
N VAL A 5 43.43 25.83 -39.28
CA VAL A 5 43.45 25.96 -37.81
C VAL A 5 42.03 26.16 -37.24
N PHE A 6 41.09 26.66 -38.05
CA PHE A 6 39.73 26.94 -37.56
C PHE A 6 38.85 25.68 -37.45
N ILE A 7 39.14 24.63 -38.23
CA ILE A 7 38.37 23.38 -38.21
C ILE A 7 38.72 22.51 -36.99
N ILE A 8 39.96 22.59 -36.49
CA ILE A 8 40.39 21.84 -35.30
C ILE A 8 39.82 22.45 -34.00
N SER A 9 39.53 23.77 -33.99
CA SER A 9 38.91 24.42 -32.83
C SER A 9 37.41 24.12 -32.68
N LEU A 10 36.71 23.66 -33.73
CA LEU A 10 35.27 23.37 -33.68
C LEU A 10 34.97 21.92 -33.24
N ILE A 11 35.96 21.04 -33.29
CA ILE A 11 35.83 19.62 -32.89
C ILE A 11 36.10 19.43 -31.38
N LEU A 12 36.70 20.42 -30.71
CA LEU A 12 36.99 20.39 -29.26
C LEU A 12 35.82 20.84 -28.36
N PHE A 13 34.70 21.31 -28.93
CA PHE A 13 33.52 21.73 -28.15
C PHE A 13 32.37 20.69 -28.11
N ILE A 14 32.50 19.54 -28.79
CA ILE A 14 31.44 18.52 -28.81
C ILE A 14 31.64 17.44 -27.73
N ASN A 15 32.80 17.40 -27.06
CA ASN A 15 33.04 16.46 -25.98
C ASN A 15 33.17 17.23 -24.67
N LEU A 16 32.09 17.22 -23.87
CA LEU A 16 32.09 17.16 -22.39
C LEU A 16 30.66 17.40 -21.88
N ASN A 17 29.73 16.50 -22.25
CA ASN A 17 28.56 16.19 -21.43
C ASN A 17 28.22 14.71 -21.60
N VAL A 18 29.23 13.85 -21.54
CA VAL A 18 29.01 12.44 -21.17
C VAL A 18 29.14 12.39 -19.65
N TYR A 19 28.20 13.05 -18.96
CA TYR A 19 27.90 12.58 -17.62
C TYR A 19 27.35 11.16 -17.81
N PRO A 20 27.81 10.14 -17.06
CA PRO A 20 27.01 8.93 -16.95
C PRO A 20 25.63 9.40 -16.50
N GLN A 21 24.63 9.27 -17.38
CA GLN A 21 23.24 9.35 -16.95
C GLN A 21 23.15 8.27 -15.88
N ASN A 22 23.10 8.69 -14.62
CA ASN A 22 22.87 7.77 -13.52
C ASN A 22 21.44 7.29 -13.73
N ASN A 23 21.29 6.23 -14.53
CA ASN A 23 20.00 5.61 -14.87
C ASN A 23 19.38 4.88 -13.67
N SER A 24 19.88 5.15 -12.46
CA SER A 24 19.22 4.75 -11.23
C SER A 24 17.94 5.55 -11.10
N ILE A 25 16.81 4.85 -11.21
CA ILE A 25 15.49 5.39 -10.87
C ILE A 25 15.48 5.89 -9.41
N ASN A 26 16.25 5.22 -8.55
CA ASN A 26 16.39 5.56 -7.14
C ASN A 26 17.37 6.73 -6.99
N PHE A 27 16.93 7.84 -6.41
CA PHE A 27 17.78 8.98 -6.10
C PHE A 27 17.40 9.62 -4.76
N THR A 28 18.38 10.32 -4.18
CA THR A 28 18.24 11.06 -2.93
C THR A 28 18.39 12.57 -3.15
N ASP A 29 17.87 13.37 -2.23
CA ASP A 29 18.17 14.81 -2.17
C ASP A 29 19.60 15.11 -1.67
N GLU A 30 19.93 16.39 -1.50
CA GLU A 30 21.24 16.87 -1.01
C GLU A 30 21.57 16.41 0.43
N ASN A 31 20.55 16.04 1.20
CA ASN A 31 20.70 15.53 2.57
C ASN A 31 20.72 13.99 2.61
N GLY A 32 20.64 13.33 1.45
CA GLY A 32 20.63 11.87 1.34
C GLY A 32 19.27 11.23 1.58
N LYS A 33 18.18 12.01 1.63
CA LYS A 33 16.82 11.45 1.82
C LYS A 33 16.24 10.94 0.50
N LYS A 34 15.53 9.81 0.54
CA LYS A 34 14.82 9.23 -0.61
C LYS A 34 13.78 10.20 -1.16
N GLN A 35 13.80 10.36 -2.49
CA GLN A 35 12.81 11.15 -3.23
C GLN A 35 12.28 10.36 -4.42
N GLY A 36 11.04 10.62 -4.81
CA GLY A 36 10.44 10.06 -6.01
C GLY A 36 10.15 8.56 -5.91
N PHE A 37 10.01 7.91 -7.06
CA PHE A 37 9.70 6.49 -7.14
C PHE A 37 10.96 5.64 -7.00
N TRP A 38 10.95 4.73 -6.03
CA TRP A 38 12.04 3.79 -5.77
C TRP A 38 11.63 2.39 -6.20
N ILE A 39 12.58 1.65 -6.76
CA ILE A 39 12.46 0.24 -7.09
C ILE A 39 13.51 -0.51 -6.27
N GLU A 40 13.02 -1.38 -5.41
CA GLU A 40 13.79 -2.33 -4.60
C GLU A 40 13.34 -3.76 -4.96
N ASP A 41 14.07 -4.77 -4.51
CA ASP A 41 13.89 -6.16 -4.97
C ASP A 41 12.44 -6.69 -4.85
N ASN A 42 11.74 -6.36 -3.76
CA ASN A 42 10.38 -6.82 -3.51
C ASN A 42 9.38 -5.68 -3.27
N GLU A 43 9.78 -4.44 -3.50
CA GLU A 43 8.95 -3.27 -3.22
C GLU A 43 9.29 -2.14 -4.18
N CYS A 44 8.26 -1.50 -4.71
CA CYS A 44 8.36 -0.26 -5.43
C CYS A 44 7.48 0.77 -4.72
N ALA A 45 8.04 1.92 -4.33
CA ALA A 45 7.29 2.89 -3.55
C ALA A 45 7.74 4.33 -3.83
N TYR A 46 6.80 5.27 -3.72
CA TYR A 46 7.09 6.69 -3.82
C TYR A 46 7.44 7.28 -2.45
N TYR A 47 8.52 8.06 -2.41
CA TYR A 47 9.03 8.73 -1.21
C TYR A 47 9.09 10.25 -1.39
N VAL A 48 8.80 10.95 -0.30
CA VAL A 48 9.09 12.38 -0.10
C VAL A 48 9.82 12.50 1.23
N ASP A 49 11.07 12.95 1.23
CA ASP A 49 11.89 13.10 2.45
C ASP A 49 11.98 11.82 3.31
N ASP A 50 12.26 10.67 2.69
CA ASP A 50 12.24 9.32 3.32
C ASP A 50 10.87 8.82 3.80
N VAL A 51 9.80 9.59 3.62
CA VAL A 51 8.44 9.20 4.02
C VAL A 51 7.68 8.67 2.81
N LEU A 52 7.02 7.51 2.98
CA LEU A 52 6.13 6.95 1.97
C LEU A 52 4.99 7.93 1.65
N HIS A 53 4.87 8.34 0.40
CA HIS A 53 3.88 9.32 -0.04
C HIS A 53 3.52 9.10 -1.50
N GLY A 54 2.40 8.43 -1.76
CA GLY A 54 1.94 8.04 -3.09
C GLY A 54 1.92 6.52 -3.25
N LEU A 55 2.10 6.06 -4.49
CA LEU A 55 1.97 4.65 -4.86
C LEU A 55 2.98 3.75 -4.13
N SER A 56 2.51 2.61 -3.63
CA SER A 56 3.32 1.51 -3.11
C SER A 56 2.84 0.19 -3.72
N ILE A 57 3.78 -0.62 -4.17
CA ILE A 57 3.60 -1.95 -4.76
C ILE A 57 4.59 -2.86 -4.05
N SER A 58 4.15 -4.01 -3.54
CA SER A 58 5.07 -5.00 -3.00
C SER A 58 4.75 -6.39 -3.50
N TYR A 59 5.77 -7.25 -3.49
CA TYR A 59 5.74 -8.61 -4.00
C TYR A 59 6.07 -9.62 -2.90
N PHE A 60 5.52 -10.83 -3.02
CA PHE A 60 5.87 -11.93 -2.13
C PHE A 60 7.33 -12.34 -2.34
N LYS A 61 8.14 -12.31 -1.28
CA LYS A 61 9.59 -12.62 -1.34
C LYS A 61 9.90 -14.01 -1.91
N LYS A 62 8.98 -14.97 -1.78
CA LYS A 62 9.20 -16.37 -2.15
C LYS A 62 9.10 -16.60 -3.66
N ASN A 63 8.17 -15.94 -4.33
CA ASN A 63 7.82 -16.23 -5.73
C ASN A 63 7.68 -14.97 -6.60
N HIS A 64 7.89 -13.78 -6.03
CA HIS A 64 7.73 -12.47 -6.68
C HIS A 64 6.35 -12.22 -7.28
N ASN A 65 5.32 -12.96 -6.84
CA ASN A 65 3.94 -12.62 -7.18
C ASN A 65 3.55 -11.30 -6.52
N LEU A 66 2.66 -10.53 -7.16
CA LEU A 66 2.12 -9.31 -6.57
C LEU A 66 1.49 -9.65 -5.21
N PHE A 67 1.91 -8.95 -4.15
CA PHE A 67 1.37 -9.11 -2.82
C PHE A 67 0.31 -8.07 -2.54
N ARG A 68 0.64 -6.79 -2.72
CA ARG A 68 -0.29 -5.68 -2.50
C ARG A 68 0.07 -4.47 -3.33
N ILE A 69 -0.94 -3.63 -3.53
CA ILE A 69 -0.82 -2.31 -4.13
C ILE A 69 -1.76 -1.35 -3.43
N GLY A 70 -1.30 -0.13 -3.21
CA GLY A 70 -2.10 0.94 -2.64
C GLY A 70 -1.32 2.24 -2.59
N GLU A 71 -1.77 3.16 -1.75
CA GLU A 71 -1.14 4.47 -1.60
C GLU A 71 -0.94 4.83 -0.13
N PHE A 72 0.15 5.53 0.12
CA PHE A 72 0.44 6.19 1.39
C PHE A 72 0.23 7.69 1.26
N GLU A 73 -0.20 8.34 2.33
CA GLU A 73 -0.14 9.78 2.48
C GLU A 73 0.59 10.08 3.78
N ASN A 74 1.79 10.67 3.67
CA ASN A 74 2.66 11.01 4.81
C ASN A 74 2.95 9.82 5.74
N GLY A 75 3.27 8.66 5.15
CA GLY A 75 3.61 7.43 5.87
C GLY A 75 2.40 6.62 6.36
N GLU A 76 1.18 7.11 6.14
CA GLU A 76 -0.06 6.47 6.59
C GLU A 76 -0.83 5.88 5.41
N TYR A 77 -1.51 4.76 5.63
CA TYR A 77 -2.37 4.15 4.62
C TYR A 77 -3.46 5.12 4.16
N ALA A 78 -3.58 5.30 2.84
CA ALA A 78 -4.57 6.14 2.20
C ALA A 78 -5.26 5.39 1.03
N GLY A 79 -6.33 5.98 0.51
CA GLY A 79 -7.01 5.50 -0.69
C GLY A 79 -7.57 4.08 -0.61
N THR A 80 -7.22 3.30 -1.63
CA THR A 80 -7.64 1.90 -1.79
C THR A 80 -6.41 1.00 -1.77
N TRP A 81 -6.48 -0.03 -0.94
CA TRP A 81 -5.50 -1.09 -0.87
C TRP A 81 -6.07 -2.40 -1.40
N MET A 82 -5.29 -3.08 -2.22
CA MET A 82 -5.62 -4.38 -2.79
C MET A 82 -4.54 -5.38 -2.41
N PHE A 83 -4.96 -6.55 -1.95
CA PHE A 83 -4.12 -7.65 -1.52
C PHE A 83 -4.42 -8.88 -2.36
N PHE A 84 -3.38 -9.63 -2.70
CA PHE A 84 -3.46 -10.75 -3.62
C PHE A 84 -3.00 -12.04 -2.94
N ASP A 85 -3.59 -13.15 -3.34
CA ASP A 85 -3.21 -14.48 -2.87
C ASP A 85 -1.81 -14.87 -3.37
N GLU A 86 -0.96 -15.38 -2.48
CA GLU A 86 0.43 -15.74 -2.81
C GLU A 86 0.54 -16.80 -3.90
N LYS A 87 -0.38 -17.78 -3.91
CA LYS A 87 -0.23 -18.97 -4.75
C LYS A 87 -0.80 -18.77 -6.14
N VAL A 88 -1.98 -18.16 -6.23
CA VAL A 88 -2.76 -18.06 -7.46
C VAL A 88 -2.82 -16.62 -8.00
N GLY A 89 -2.59 -15.61 -7.15
CA GLY A 89 -2.53 -14.20 -7.57
C GLY A 89 -3.90 -13.54 -7.78
N TYR A 90 -5.00 -14.15 -7.33
CA TYR A 90 -6.31 -13.48 -7.35
C TYR A 90 -6.38 -12.40 -6.27
N LEU A 91 -7.22 -11.38 -6.49
CA LEU A 91 -7.53 -10.35 -5.49
C LEU A 91 -8.23 -11.00 -4.30
N SER A 92 -7.57 -11.12 -3.16
CA SER A 92 -8.09 -11.76 -1.97
C SER A 92 -8.82 -10.78 -1.05
N CYS A 93 -8.34 -9.52 -1.00
CA CYS A 93 -8.88 -8.50 -0.12
C CYS A 93 -8.75 -7.11 -0.75
N LYS A 94 -9.77 -6.27 -0.53
CA LYS A 94 -9.77 -4.84 -0.86
C LYS A 94 -10.16 -4.04 0.38
N ILE A 95 -9.38 -3.02 0.70
CA ILE A 95 -9.63 -2.11 1.83
C ILE A 95 -9.70 -0.67 1.30
N PHE A 96 -10.71 0.09 1.69
CA PHE A 96 -10.93 1.48 1.23
C PHE A 96 -11.76 2.26 2.25
N ASP A 97 -12.05 3.54 1.97
CA ASP A 97 -12.74 4.45 2.92
C ASP A 97 -12.00 4.54 4.26
N ILE A 98 -10.66 4.59 4.16
CA ILE A 98 -9.75 4.70 5.30
C ILE A 98 -9.90 6.09 5.94
N LYS A 99 -10.17 6.12 7.24
CA LYS A 99 -10.34 7.36 7.99
C LYS A 99 -10.08 7.16 9.48
N LEU A 100 -9.98 8.28 10.20
CA LEU A 100 -9.96 8.24 11.65
C LEU A 100 -11.25 7.60 12.18
N ASN A 101 -11.11 6.83 13.25
CA ASN A 101 -12.24 6.41 14.04
C ASN A 101 -12.83 7.65 14.73
N ASP A 102 -14.15 7.76 14.74
CA ASP A 102 -14.88 8.92 15.28
C ASP A 102 -14.95 8.94 16.82
N GLY A 103 -14.17 8.07 17.48
CA GLY A 103 -14.18 7.87 18.92
C GLY A 103 -15.42 7.15 19.45
N LYS A 104 -16.39 6.80 18.58
CA LYS A 104 -17.63 6.12 18.99
C LYS A 104 -17.51 4.60 18.90
N LYS A 105 -16.59 4.10 18.07
CA LYS A 105 -16.36 2.66 17.91
C LYS A 105 -15.27 2.21 18.86
N VAL A 106 -15.67 1.42 19.85
CA VAL A 106 -14.84 1.04 20.98
C VAL A 106 -14.83 -0.48 21.10
N LEU A 107 -13.64 -1.05 21.31
CA LEU A 107 -13.40 -2.45 21.61
C LEU A 107 -13.44 -2.69 23.12
N ILE A 108 -14.09 -3.78 23.56
CA ILE A 108 -14.26 -4.11 24.98
C ILE A 108 -13.72 -5.53 25.19
N ASP A 109 -12.52 -5.62 25.77
CA ASP A 109 -12.01 -6.88 26.30
C ASP A 109 -12.82 -7.25 27.54
N LYS A 110 -13.74 -8.20 27.38
CA LYS A 110 -14.63 -8.65 28.46
C LYS A 110 -13.89 -9.35 29.60
N TYR A 111 -12.71 -9.92 29.35
CA TYR A 111 -11.95 -10.65 30.37
C TYR A 111 -11.15 -9.72 31.26
N ARG A 112 -10.62 -8.64 30.69
CA ARG A 112 -9.80 -7.66 31.42
C ARG A 112 -10.55 -6.39 31.81
N GLY A 113 -11.78 -6.21 31.32
CA GLY A 113 -12.52 -4.95 31.45
C GLY A 113 -11.85 -3.78 30.72
N LEU A 114 -10.94 -4.08 29.77
CA LEU A 114 -10.18 -3.06 29.08
C LEU A 114 -10.98 -2.55 27.88
N THR A 115 -11.06 -1.23 27.82
CA THR A 115 -11.73 -0.53 26.74
C THR A 115 -10.66 0.08 25.85
N LYS A 116 -10.63 -0.29 24.58
CA LYS A 116 -9.68 0.22 23.59
C LYS A 116 -10.45 0.94 22.50
N THR A 117 -10.03 2.15 22.15
CA THR A 117 -10.60 2.88 21.01
C THR A 117 -9.57 2.85 19.88
N PRO A 118 -9.74 2.01 18.85
CA PRO A 118 -8.81 2.00 17.73
C PRO A 118 -8.75 3.36 17.06
N ILE A 119 -7.58 3.73 16.53
CA ILE A 119 -7.37 5.07 15.96
C ILE A 119 -8.08 5.22 14.61
N ARG A 120 -8.16 4.15 13.81
CA ARG A 120 -8.64 4.18 12.43
C ARG A 120 -9.77 3.18 12.18
N GLN A 121 -10.48 3.44 11.08
CA GLN A 121 -11.48 2.55 10.52
C GLN A 121 -11.34 2.50 8.99
N ALA A 122 -11.78 1.40 8.39
CA ALA A 122 -11.88 1.26 6.93
C ALA A 122 -12.98 0.26 6.58
N TYR A 123 -13.40 0.24 5.31
CA TYR A 123 -14.26 -0.81 4.76
C TYR A 123 -13.41 -1.89 4.11
N MET A 124 -13.67 -3.14 4.44
CA MET A 124 -12.97 -4.31 3.91
C MET A 124 -13.93 -5.19 3.11
N ILE A 125 -13.44 -5.73 2.01
CA ILE A 125 -14.08 -6.78 1.22
C ILE A 125 -13.07 -7.92 1.04
N GLU A 126 -13.44 -9.14 1.42
CA GLU A 126 -12.72 -10.35 1.05
C GLU A 126 -13.44 -11.05 -0.11
N TYR A 127 -12.66 -11.69 -0.98
CA TYR A 127 -13.17 -12.38 -2.16
C TYR A 127 -12.84 -13.87 -2.15
N TYR A 128 -13.70 -14.66 -2.79
CA TYR A 128 -13.34 -15.99 -3.26
C TYR A 128 -12.34 -15.91 -4.44
N PRO A 129 -11.63 -17.01 -4.75
CA PRO A 129 -10.77 -17.07 -5.95
C PRO A 129 -11.48 -16.74 -7.26
N THR A 130 -12.81 -16.90 -7.30
CA THR A 130 -13.68 -16.56 -8.44
C THR A 130 -13.91 -15.05 -8.60
N GLY A 131 -13.46 -14.23 -7.66
CA GLY A 131 -13.74 -12.78 -7.61
C GLY A 131 -15.10 -12.43 -7.02
N VAL A 132 -15.90 -13.42 -6.62
CA VAL A 132 -17.17 -13.20 -5.92
C VAL A 132 -16.86 -12.75 -4.49
N ILE A 133 -17.61 -11.76 -3.99
CA ILE A 133 -17.48 -11.29 -2.61
C ILE A 133 -17.76 -12.46 -1.67
N LYS A 134 -16.88 -12.67 -0.70
CA LYS A 134 -17.01 -13.67 0.35
C LYS A 134 -17.60 -13.05 1.62
N LYS A 135 -17.04 -11.92 2.04
CA LYS A 135 -17.58 -11.12 3.14
C LYS A 135 -17.13 -9.67 3.04
N GLU A 136 -17.88 -8.79 3.68
CA GLU A 136 -17.55 -7.37 3.74
C GLU A 136 -18.09 -6.71 5.01
N GLY A 137 -17.40 -5.67 5.46
CA GLY A 137 -17.78 -4.90 6.64
C GLY A 137 -16.73 -3.87 7.04
N ILE A 138 -16.95 -3.25 8.19
CA ILE A 138 -16.02 -2.26 8.75
C ILE A 138 -14.95 -2.99 9.56
N ILE A 139 -13.69 -2.58 9.37
CA ILE A 139 -12.58 -2.94 10.24
C ILE A 139 -12.14 -1.73 11.07
N LEU A 140 -11.64 -2.00 12.28
CA LEU A 140 -10.98 -1.04 13.15
C LEU A 140 -9.53 -1.47 13.39
N TYR A 141 -8.60 -0.53 13.41
CA TYR A 141 -7.18 -0.82 13.59
C TYR A 141 -6.43 0.41 14.13
N ASP A 142 -5.23 0.19 14.67
CA ASP A 142 -4.35 1.28 15.12
C ASP A 142 -3.29 1.61 14.07
N SER A 143 -2.36 0.68 13.87
CA SER A 143 -1.15 0.93 13.07
C SER A 143 -1.17 0.23 11.71
N SER A 144 -1.71 -0.98 11.61
CA SER A 144 -1.67 -1.75 10.36
C SER A 144 -2.88 -2.64 10.18
N MET A 145 -3.59 -2.43 9.07
CA MET A 145 -4.69 -3.28 8.61
C MET A 145 -4.23 -4.66 8.11
N GLU A 146 -2.92 -4.93 8.08
CA GLU A 146 -2.37 -6.23 7.67
C GLU A 146 -2.05 -7.15 8.86
N VAL A 147 -1.76 -6.56 10.02
CA VAL A 147 -1.25 -7.29 11.19
C VAL A 147 -2.34 -7.48 12.24
N ASP A 148 -3.08 -6.43 12.55
CA ASP A 148 -4.05 -6.45 13.63
C ASP A 148 -5.21 -5.49 13.34
N PHE A 149 -6.36 -6.08 13.00
CA PHE A 149 -7.61 -5.36 12.81
C PHE A 149 -8.77 -6.15 13.40
N TYR A 150 -9.85 -5.43 13.72
CA TYR A 150 -11.05 -5.99 14.31
C TYR A 150 -12.24 -5.74 13.40
N GLU A 151 -12.97 -6.80 13.07
CA GLU A 151 -14.27 -6.70 12.41
C GLU A 151 -15.27 -6.00 13.35
N TYR A 152 -15.96 -4.97 12.87
CA TYR A 152 -16.89 -4.17 13.65
C TYR A 152 -18.22 -3.94 12.93
N GLY A 153 -19.32 -3.99 13.70
CA GLY A 153 -20.67 -3.74 13.21
C GLY A 153 -21.19 -4.85 12.32
N SER A 154 -22.07 -4.50 11.37
CA SER A 154 -22.70 -5.49 10.48
C SER A 154 -21.75 -5.98 9.41
N TRP A 155 -21.44 -7.27 9.44
CA TRP A 155 -20.67 -8.00 8.44
C TRP A 155 -21.58 -8.89 7.61
N LYS A 156 -21.52 -8.74 6.29
CA LYS A 156 -22.28 -9.55 5.34
C LYS A 156 -21.41 -10.68 4.84
N PHE A 157 -22.00 -11.87 4.70
CA PHE A 157 -21.33 -13.08 4.21
C PHE A 157 -22.12 -13.67 3.06
N TYR A 158 -21.42 -14.04 2.00
CA TYR A 158 -22.00 -14.50 0.76
C TYR A 158 -21.45 -15.88 0.39
N ASN A 159 -22.19 -16.64 -0.41
CA ASN A 159 -21.69 -17.88 -1.00
C ASN A 159 -20.92 -17.61 -2.31
N GLU A 160 -20.34 -18.65 -2.90
CA GLU A 160 -19.58 -18.54 -4.16
C GLU A 160 -20.43 -18.12 -5.38
N LYS A 161 -21.76 -18.11 -5.27
CA LYS A 161 -22.68 -17.58 -6.30
C LYS A 161 -23.00 -16.09 -6.08
N GLY A 162 -22.53 -15.50 -4.99
CA GLY A 162 -22.79 -14.10 -4.62
C GLY A 162 -24.09 -13.89 -3.86
N GLU A 163 -24.74 -14.95 -3.38
CA GLU A 163 -25.99 -14.87 -2.62
C GLU A 163 -25.67 -14.61 -1.14
N LEU A 164 -26.38 -13.66 -0.51
CA LEU A 164 -26.22 -13.34 0.91
C LEU A 164 -26.67 -14.54 1.75
N ILE A 165 -25.75 -15.11 2.52
CA ILE A 165 -26.02 -16.22 3.44
C ILE A 165 -26.46 -15.68 4.80
N LYS A 166 -25.74 -14.68 5.32
CA LYS A 166 -25.98 -14.14 6.66
C LYS A 166 -25.42 -12.74 6.84
N VAL A 167 -25.96 -12.06 7.85
CA VAL A 167 -25.41 -10.83 8.41
C VAL A 167 -25.09 -11.10 9.88
N GLU A 168 -23.83 -10.92 10.26
CA GLU A 168 -23.41 -11.00 11.66
C GLU A 168 -23.10 -9.62 12.19
N ASN A 169 -23.57 -9.31 13.40
CA ASN A 169 -23.19 -8.07 14.06
C ASN A 169 -21.97 -8.31 14.95
N LYS A 170 -20.80 -7.92 14.45
CA LYS A 170 -19.52 -7.99 15.14
C LYS A 170 -19.49 -6.91 16.21
N SER A 171 -19.84 -7.34 17.41
CA SER A 171 -19.75 -6.52 18.61
C SER A 171 -18.34 -6.66 19.20
N PRO A 172 -17.90 -5.69 20.01
CA PRO A 172 -16.51 -5.55 20.40
C PRO A 172 -16.04 -6.56 21.44
N SER A 173 -16.75 -7.67 21.63
CA SER A 173 -16.33 -8.75 22.50
C SER A 173 -15.77 -9.88 21.67
N THR A 174 -14.46 -10.01 21.68
CA THR A 174 -13.79 -11.26 21.34
C THR A 174 -14.24 -12.31 22.34
N ASP A 175 -14.84 -13.40 21.86
CA ASP A 175 -14.98 -14.64 22.64
C ASP A 175 -13.59 -15.19 23.01
#